data_AF-A0A931Y6T6-F1
#
_entry.id   AF-A0A931Y6T6-F1
#
_cell.length_a   1.000
_cell.length_b   1.000
_cell.length_c   1.000
_cell.angle_alpha   90.00
_cell.angle_beta   90.00
_cell.angle_gamma   90.00
#
_symmetry.space_group_name_H-M   'P 1'
#
loop_
_entity.id
_entity.type
_entity.pdbx_description
1 polymer ?
#
loop_
_entity_poly.entity_id
_entity_poly.type
_entity_poly.pdbx_seq_one_letter_code
_entity_poly.pdbx_strand_id
1 'polypeptide(L)'
;MLHKSGIHWTGYFLIGVPGETVEDINKTVQFMREMNPDTALLGVYEPFPGTVMFEDGIRRKLVKKDMRLEDFYTTSPNNYYKADPHIQTNTIAPDTFAEIEEQAKKIFHRHNVGLKKVFKAALSRSKAYIKEPGLLAGDIKKFLAYTFSPP
;
A
#
# COMPACT_ATOMS: atom_id res chain seq x y z
N MET A 1 8.45 16.71 -13.14
CA MET A 1 9.71 17.44 -12.80
C MET A 1 10.74 16.51 -12.17
N LEU A 2 10.40 15.78 -11.09
CA LEU A 2 11.31 14.83 -10.41
C LEU A 2 11.91 13.75 -11.33
N HIS A 3 11.12 13.22 -12.25
CA HIS A 3 11.60 12.26 -13.25
C HIS A 3 12.75 12.80 -14.12
N LYS A 4 12.70 14.09 -14.45
CA LYS A 4 13.68 14.74 -15.32
C LYS A 4 14.95 15.11 -14.56
N SER A 5 14.87 15.31 -13.24
CA SER A 5 16.03 15.65 -12.40
C SER A 5 16.80 14.42 -11.92
N GLY A 6 16.33 13.21 -12.21
CA GLY A 6 16.98 11.97 -11.76
C GLY A 6 16.83 11.69 -10.26
N ILE A 7 15.96 12.42 -9.56
CA ILE A 7 15.69 12.23 -8.14
C ILE A 7 14.75 11.03 -7.98
N HIS A 8 15.18 10.05 -7.18
CA HIS A 8 14.36 8.93 -6.80
C HIS A 8 13.25 9.38 -5.86
N TRP A 9 12.01 8.97 -6.12
CA TRP A 9 10.89 9.35 -5.26
C TRP A 9 9.85 8.23 -5.13
N THR A 10 9.20 8.21 -3.97
CA THR A 10 8.18 7.22 -3.60
C THR A 10 6.82 7.90 -3.52
N GLY A 11 5.82 7.31 -4.16
CA GLY A 11 4.42 7.71 -4.00
C GLY A 11 3.74 6.83 -2.95
N TYR A 12 3.11 7.45 -1.96
CA TYR A 12 2.28 6.78 -0.97
C TYR A 12 0.81 7.02 -1.31
N PHE A 13 0.06 5.94 -1.42
CA PHE A 13 -1.34 5.93 -1.80
C PHE A 13 -2.15 5.23 -0.71
N LEU A 14 -3.39 5.66 -0.51
CA LEU A 14 -4.28 5.13 0.52
C LEU A 14 -5.63 4.84 -0.13
N ILE A 15 -6.23 3.69 0.21
CA ILE A 15 -7.59 3.29 -0.20
C ILE A 15 -8.37 2.74 0.99
N GLY A 16 -9.68 2.55 0.82
CA GLY A 16 -10.60 2.04 1.84
C GLY A 16 -10.98 3.09 2.88
N VAL A 17 -10.91 4.38 2.58
CA VAL A 17 -11.34 5.43 3.53
C VAL A 17 -12.87 5.46 3.66
N PRO A 18 -13.43 5.95 4.78
CA PRO A 18 -14.88 6.01 4.98
C PRO A 18 -15.59 6.77 3.86
N GLY A 19 -16.52 6.09 3.18
CA GLY A 19 -17.31 6.67 2.08
C GLY A 19 -16.65 6.62 0.71
N GLU A 20 -15.45 6.05 0.58
CA GLU A 20 -14.76 5.90 -0.71
C GLU A 20 -15.49 4.93 -1.64
N THR A 21 -15.67 5.29 -2.90
CA THR A 21 -16.36 4.43 -3.88
C THR A 21 -15.37 3.60 -4.70
N VAL A 22 -15.88 2.58 -5.40
CA VAL A 22 -15.09 1.80 -6.37
C VAL A 22 -14.44 2.71 -7.42
N GLU A 23 -15.16 3.73 -7.87
CA GLU A 23 -14.69 4.71 -8.84
C GLU A 23 -13.50 5.51 -8.30
N ASP A 24 -13.52 5.89 -7.02
CA ASP A 24 -12.43 6.63 -6.38
C ASP A 24 -11.16 5.78 -6.26
N ILE A 25 -11.30 4.49 -5.90
CA ILE A 25 -10.17 3.55 -5.87
C ILE A 25 -9.57 3.38 -7.27
N ASN A 26 -10.41 3.27 -8.31
CA ASN A 26 -9.95 3.18 -9.69
C ASN A 26 -9.20 4.44 -10.13
N LYS A 27 -9.69 5.63 -9.74
CA LYS A 27 -8.98 6.90 -9.97
C LYS A 27 -7.63 6.93 -9.26
N THR A 28 -7.53 6.41 -8.03
CA THR A 28 -6.26 6.30 -7.31
C THR A 28 -5.27 5.40 -8.05
N VAL A 29 -5.72 4.25 -8.57
CA VAL A 29 -4.90 3.34 -9.38
C VAL A 29 -4.46 4.00 -10.69
N GLN A 30 -5.36 4.72 -11.37
CA GLN A 30 -5.04 5.47 -12.58
C GLN A 30 -4.01 6.56 -12.30
N PHE A 31 -4.22 7.34 -11.25
CA PHE A 31 -3.31 8.41 -10.84
C PHE A 31 -1.92 7.88 -10.51
N MET A 32 -1.81 6.73 -9.83
CA MET A 32 -0.53 6.07 -9.58
C MET A 32 0.20 5.75 -10.89
N ARG A 33 -0.51 5.23 -11.90
CA ARG A 33 0.08 4.90 -13.22
C ARG A 33 0.52 6.15 -13.98
N GLU A 34 -0.28 7.21 -13.94
CA GLU A 34 0.03 8.49 -14.59
C GLU A 34 1.27 9.15 -13.99
N MET A 35 1.33 9.17 -12.65
CA MET A 35 2.47 9.72 -11.91
C MET A 35 3.74 8.86 -12.06
N ASN A 36 3.57 7.55 -12.21
CA ASN A 36 4.63 6.57 -12.45
C ASN A 36 5.83 6.69 -11.48
N PRO A 37 5.63 6.71 -10.14
CA PRO A 37 6.74 6.86 -9.20
C PRO A 37 7.79 5.75 -9.34
N ASP A 38 9.01 5.99 -8.89
CA ASP A 38 10.04 4.95 -8.84
C ASP A 38 9.56 3.78 -7.96
N THR A 39 8.94 4.09 -6.83
CA THR A 39 8.26 3.12 -5.96
C THR A 39 6.86 3.63 -5.59
N ALA A 40 5.84 2.78 -5.73
CA ALA A 40 4.47 3.07 -5.27
C ALA A 40 4.12 2.18 -4.09
N LEU A 41 3.71 2.75 -2.97
CA LEU A 41 3.21 2.00 -1.81
C LEU A 41 1.71 2.24 -1.66
N LEU A 42 0.96 1.14 -1.47
CA LEU A 42 -0.47 1.17 -1.22
C LEU A 42 -0.73 0.80 0.24
N GLY A 43 -1.39 1.69 0.96
CA GLY A 43 -1.96 1.41 2.28
C GLY A 43 -3.48 1.23 2.18
N VAL A 44 -4.03 0.45 3.11
CA VAL A 44 -5.47 0.41 3.38
C VAL A 44 -5.72 1.20 4.65
N TYR A 45 -6.77 2.02 4.65
CA TYR A 45 -7.10 2.88 5.78
C TYR A 45 -7.29 2.10 7.09
N GLU A 46 -6.62 2.58 8.13
CA GLU A 46 -6.76 2.11 9.50
C GLU A 46 -7.27 3.26 10.39
N PRO A 47 -8.26 3.01 11.26
CA PRO A 47 -8.85 4.04 12.10
C PRO A 47 -7.92 4.41 13.26
N PHE A 48 -7.34 5.60 13.21
CA PHE A 48 -6.50 6.15 14.29
C PHE A 48 -7.28 7.12 15.19
N PRO A 49 -7.49 6.79 16.48
CA PRO A 49 -8.20 7.66 17.43
C PRO A 49 -7.66 9.09 17.48
N GLY A 50 -8.56 10.07 17.53
CA GLY A 50 -8.23 11.49 17.55
C GLY A 50 -8.04 12.14 16.18
N THR A 51 -8.14 11.39 15.08
CA THR A 51 -8.11 11.94 13.72
C THR A 51 -9.51 12.29 13.21
N VAL A 52 -9.57 13.21 12.24
CA VAL A 52 -10.85 13.58 11.59
C VAL A 52 -11.49 12.38 10.89
N MET A 53 -10.68 11.49 10.29
CA MET A 53 -11.18 10.28 9.64
C MET A 53 -11.73 9.25 10.64
N PHE A 54 -11.19 9.19 11.86
CA PHE A 54 -11.74 8.35 12.93
C PHE A 54 -13.14 8.80 13.33
N GLU A 55 -13.32 10.11 13.55
CA GLU A 55 -14.63 10.69 13.85
C GLU A 55 -15.62 10.46 12.69
N ASP A 56 -15.17 10.57 11.44
CA ASP A 56 -16.02 10.26 10.29
C ASP A 56 -16.42 8.78 10.24
N GLY A 57 -15.47 7.88 10.54
CA GLY A 57 -15.74 6.45 10.69
C GLY A 57 -16.77 6.14 11.78
N ILE A 58 -16.73 6.85 12.92
CA ILE A 58 -17.73 6.72 13.99
C ILE A 58 -19.10 7.19 13.49
N ARG A 59 -19.18 8.37 12.85
CA ARG A 59 -20.45 8.90 12.31
C ARG A 59 -21.10 7.94 11.32
N ARG A 60 -20.27 7.25 10.52
CA ARG A 60 -20.68 6.26 9.52
C ARG A 60 -20.87 4.85 10.07
N LYS A 61 -20.68 4.64 11.38
CA LYS A 61 -20.77 3.33 12.07
C LYS A 61 -19.78 2.28 11.55
N LEU A 62 -18.67 2.72 10.97
CA LEU A 62 -17.55 1.85 10.54
C LEU A 62 -16.52 1.66 11.66
N VAL A 63 -16.48 2.58 12.61
CA VAL A 63 -15.49 2.62 13.70
C VAL A 63 -16.22 2.65 15.05
N LYS A 64 -15.76 1.83 16.00
CA LYS A 64 -16.15 1.92 17.41
C LYS A 64 -15.23 2.89 18.14
N LYS A 65 -15.82 3.74 18.97
CA LYS A 65 -15.11 4.80 19.68
C LYS A 65 -14.16 4.27 20.75
N ASP A 66 -14.60 3.23 21.46
CA ASP A 66 -13.92 2.71 22.64
C ASP A 66 -13.45 1.26 22.42
N MET A 67 -12.29 0.94 22.99
CA MET A 67 -11.76 -0.42 23.08
C MET A 67 -11.78 -0.85 24.54
N ARG A 68 -12.27 -2.06 24.79
CA ARG A 68 -12.22 -2.66 26.14
C ARG A 68 -10.91 -3.41 26.33
N LEU A 69 -10.51 -3.68 27.57
CA LEU A 69 -9.28 -4.42 27.86
C LEU A 69 -9.29 -5.80 27.18
N GLU A 70 -10.44 -6.47 27.16
CA GLU A 70 -10.62 -7.79 26.54
C GLU A 70 -10.43 -7.76 25.02
N ASP A 71 -10.72 -6.62 24.38
CA ASP A 71 -10.59 -6.47 22.93
C ASP A 71 -9.10 -6.56 22.51
N PHE A 72 -8.16 -6.16 23.37
CA PHE A 72 -6.73 -6.25 23.09
C PHE A 72 -6.22 -7.69 23.00
N TYR A 73 -6.88 -8.62 23.69
CA TYR A 73 -6.51 -10.04 23.70
C TYR A 73 -7.24 -10.85 22.63
N THR A 74 -8.39 -10.36 22.15
CA THR A 74 -9.28 -11.12 21.26
C THR A 74 -9.29 -10.59 19.83
N THR A 75 -8.86 -9.35 19.62
CA THR A 75 -8.86 -8.69 18.31
C THR A 75 -7.43 -8.55 17.81
N SER A 76 -7.20 -8.81 16.52
CA SER A 76 -5.92 -8.49 15.88
C SER A 76 -5.70 -6.96 15.92
N PRO A 77 -4.48 -6.46 16.18
CA PRO A 77 -4.19 -5.03 16.19
C PRO A 77 -4.69 -4.27 14.96
N ASN A 78 -4.63 -4.87 13.77
CA ASN A 78 -5.09 -4.25 12.51
C ASN A 78 -6.62 -4.05 12.45
N ASN A 79 -7.37 -4.68 13.35
CA ASN A 79 -8.81 -4.59 13.46
C ASN A 79 -9.25 -3.80 14.69
N TYR A 80 -8.31 -3.19 15.43
CA TYR A 80 -8.66 -2.29 16.52
C TYR A 80 -9.56 -1.17 16.00
N TYR A 81 -10.56 -0.83 16.81
CA TYR A 81 -11.58 0.17 16.52
C TYR A 81 -12.46 -0.09 15.29
N LYS A 82 -12.26 -1.12 14.47
CA LYS A 82 -13.25 -1.46 13.42
C LYS A 82 -14.54 -1.96 14.08
N ALA A 83 -15.68 -1.44 13.63
CA ALA A 83 -16.98 -1.90 14.11
C ALA A 83 -17.28 -3.32 13.61
N ASP A 84 -16.96 -3.58 12.34
CA ASP A 84 -16.95 -4.90 11.71
C ASP A 84 -15.65 -5.05 10.91
N PRO A 85 -14.77 -6.01 11.23
CA PRO A 85 -13.53 -6.25 10.50
C PRO A 85 -13.71 -6.56 9.01
N HIS A 86 -14.88 -7.06 8.60
CA HIS A 86 -15.17 -7.40 7.21
C HIS A 86 -15.63 -6.19 6.38
N ILE A 87 -16.05 -5.10 7.02
CA ILE A 87 -16.55 -3.91 6.33
C ILE A 87 -15.50 -2.80 6.39
N GLN A 88 -14.86 -2.52 5.26
CA GLN A 88 -13.87 -1.43 5.19
C GLN A 88 -14.51 -0.05 4.96
N THR A 89 -15.53 0.05 4.10
CA THR A 89 -16.22 1.29 3.78
C THR A 89 -17.73 1.05 3.61
N ASN A 90 -18.53 2.09 3.82
CA ASN A 90 -19.99 2.01 3.82
C ASN A 90 -20.63 2.07 2.41
N THR A 91 -19.81 2.10 1.35
CA THR A 91 -20.18 2.33 -0.05
C THR A 91 -19.84 1.15 -0.96
N ILE A 92 -19.09 0.16 -0.45
CA ILE A 92 -18.61 -1.00 -1.20
C ILE A 92 -18.92 -2.25 -0.38
N ALA A 93 -19.47 -3.29 -1.01
CA ALA A 93 -19.71 -4.56 -0.35
C ALA A 93 -18.37 -5.23 0.05
N PRO A 94 -18.31 -5.96 1.18
CA PRO A 94 -17.07 -6.61 1.67
C PRO A 94 -16.30 -7.42 0.62
N ASP A 95 -16.98 -8.33 -0.08
CA ASP A 95 -16.35 -9.21 -1.07
C ASP A 95 -15.80 -8.38 -2.25
N THR A 96 -16.57 -7.41 -2.72
CA THR A 96 -16.15 -6.49 -3.78
C THR A 96 -14.95 -5.65 -3.35
N PHE A 97 -14.92 -5.17 -2.10
CA PHE A 97 -13.77 -4.43 -1.58
C PHE A 97 -12.51 -5.31 -1.55
N ALA A 98 -12.62 -6.54 -1.05
CA ALA A 98 -11.50 -7.49 -0.99
C ALA A 98 -10.94 -7.80 -2.40
N GLU A 99 -11.81 -8.02 -3.39
CA GLU A 99 -11.40 -8.23 -4.78
C GLU A 99 -10.65 -7.02 -5.35
N ILE A 100 -11.17 -5.81 -5.15
CA ILE A 100 -10.55 -4.58 -5.68
C ILE A 100 -9.23 -4.30 -4.96
N GLU A 101 -9.18 -4.49 -3.64
CA GLU A 101 -7.97 -4.34 -2.83
C GLU A 101 -6.86 -5.27 -3.34
N GLU A 102 -7.16 -6.55 -3.56
CA GLU A 102 -6.22 -7.54 -4.09
C GLU A 102 -5.74 -7.14 -5.50
N GLN A 103 -6.65 -6.69 -6.36
CA GLN A 103 -6.30 -6.19 -7.69
C GLN A 103 -5.37 -4.96 -7.62
N ALA A 104 -5.68 -4.00 -6.76
CA ALA A 104 -4.86 -2.81 -6.56
C ALA A 104 -3.46 -3.18 -6.03
N LYS A 105 -3.37 -4.04 -5.01
CA LYS A 105 -2.10 -4.57 -4.49
C LYS A 105 -1.26 -5.22 -5.58
N LYS A 106 -1.86 -6.09 -6.41
CA LYS A 106 -1.18 -6.72 -7.56
C LYS A 106 -0.68 -5.68 -8.58
N ILE A 107 -1.45 -4.63 -8.85
CA ILE A 107 -1.03 -3.55 -9.76
C ILE A 107 0.18 -2.81 -9.20
N PHE A 108 0.15 -2.42 -7.92
CA PHE A 108 1.26 -1.73 -7.26
C PHE A 108 2.51 -2.60 -7.15
N HIS A 109 2.35 -3.88 -6.82
CA HIS A 109 3.45 -4.84 -6.80
C HIS A 109 4.11 -4.95 -8.18
N ARG A 110 3.33 -5.18 -9.25
CA ARG A 110 3.84 -5.23 -10.63
C ARG A 110 4.55 -3.94 -11.05
N HIS A 111 4.04 -2.79 -10.62
CA HIS A 111 4.66 -1.49 -10.86
C HIS A 111 6.06 -1.38 -10.23
N ASN A 112 6.26 -1.99 -9.06
CA ASN A 112 7.52 -1.93 -8.33
C ASN A 112 8.56 -2.95 -8.83
N VAL A 113 8.13 -4.12 -9.29
CA VAL A 113 9.03 -5.19 -9.77
C VAL A 113 9.36 -5.12 -11.27
N GLY A 114 8.86 -4.09 -11.98
CA GLY A 114 9.10 -3.95 -13.42
C GLY A 114 10.58 -3.88 -13.78
N LEU A 115 11.02 -4.72 -14.74
CA LEU A 115 12.43 -4.88 -15.15
C LEU A 115 13.19 -3.55 -15.31
N LYS A 116 12.57 -2.54 -15.94
CA LYS A 116 13.19 -1.21 -16.13
C LYS A 116 13.66 -0.58 -14.81
N LYS A 117 12.89 -0.73 -13.74
CA LYS A 117 13.20 -0.15 -12.43
C LYS A 117 14.29 -0.92 -11.71
N VAL A 118 14.29 -2.24 -11.85
CA VAL A 118 15.33 -3.13 -11.35
C VAL A 118 16.67 -2.80 -12.01
N PHE A 119 16.66 -2.65 -13.34
CA PHE A 119 17.84 -2.19 -14.08
C PHE A 119 18.28 -0.79 -13.66
N LYS A 120 17.35 0.16 -13.47
CA LYS A 120 17.68 1.50 -12.96
C LYS A 120 18.33 1.46 -11.57
N ALA A 121 17.78 0.64 -10.66
CA ALA A 121 18.36 0.43 -9.34
C ALA A 121 19.75 -0.21 -9.43
N ALA A 122 19.93 -1.23 -10.27
CA ALA A 122 21.23 -1.86 -10.50
C ALA A 122 22.28 -0.89 -11.06
N LEU A 123 21.91 -0.07 -12.07
CA LEU A 123 22.78 0.95 -12.65
C LEU A 123 23.21 1.99 -11.61
N SER A 124 22.31 2.40 -10.71
CA SER A 124 22.63 3.35 -9.63
C SER A 124 23.70 2.82 -8.67
N ARG A 125 23.81 1.49 -8.53
CA ARG A 125 24.78 0.82 -7.64
C ARG A 125 25.96 0.19 -8.39
N SER A 126 26.07 0.41 -9.70
CA SER A 126 27.13 -0.16 -10.56
C SER A 126 28.55 0.02 -10.02
N LYS A 127 28.90 1.23 -9.52
CA LYS A 127 30.22 1.49 -8.92
C LYS A 127 30.47 0.70 -7.62
N ALA A 128 29.43 0.40 -6.86
CA ALA A 128 29.54 -0.42 -5.65
C ALA A 128 29.75 -1.91 -6.02
N TYR A 129 29.07 -2.40 -7.06
CA TYR A 129 29.25 -3.77 -7.54
C TYR A 129 30.64 -4.03 -8.13
N ILE A 130 31.26 -3.02 -8.75
CA ILE A 130 32.65 -3.12 -9.22
C ILE A 130 33.62 -3.28 -8.05
N LYS A 131 33.38 -2.59 -6.93
CA LYS A 131 34.24 -2.67 -5.73
C LYS A 131 34.01 -3.95 -4.93
N GLU A 132 32.76 -4.38 -4.82
CA GLU A 132 32.35 -5.55 -4.04
C GLU A 132 31.36 -6.42 -4.84
N PRO A 133 31.86 -7.39 -5.63
CA PRO A 133 31.02 -8.24 -6.48
C PRO A 133 29.97 -9.06 -5.71
N GLY A 134 30.24 -9.39 -4.44
CA GLY A 134 29.30 -10.12 -3.57
C GLY A 134 28.00 -9.36 -3.27
N LEU A 135 28.02 -8.02 -3.32
CA LEU A 135 26.81 -7.20 -3.15
C LEU A 135 25.79 -7.47 -4.25
N LEU A 136 26.26 -7.67 -5.49
CA LEU A 136 25.40 -7.95 -6.63
C LEU A 136 24.63 -9.27 -6.43
N ALA A 137 25.32 -10.33 -5.98
CA ALA A 137 24.68 -11.62 -5.69
C ALA A 137 23.64 -11.50 -4.57
N GLY A 138 23.94 -10.73 -3.53
CA GLY A 138 23.00 -10.44 -2.43
C GLY A 138 21.77 -9.67 -2.89
N ASP A 139 21.94 -8.66 -3.75
CA ASP A 139 20.84 -7.85 -4.29
C ASP A 139 19.99 -8.63 -5.30
N ILE A 140 20.59 -9.50 -6.12
CA ILE A 140 19.84 -10.44 -6.99
C ILE A 140 18.99 -11.38 -6.12
N LYS A 141 19.55 -11.95 -5.05
CA LYS A 141 18.81 -12.81 -4.12
C LYS A 141 17.62 -12.07 -3.48
N LYS A 142 17.83 -10.83 -3.02
CA LYS A 142 16.76 -9.98 -2.48
C LYS A 142 15.70 -9.65 -3.52
N PHE A 143 16.11 -9.33 -4.74
CA PHE A 143 15.20 -9.01 -5.83
C PHE A 143 14.33 -10.21 -6.22
N LEU A 144 14.92 -11.40 -6.36
CA LEU A 144 14.17 -12.64 -6.62
C LEU A 144 13.20 -12.93 -5.48
N ALA A 145 13.64 -12.82 -4.23
CA ALA A 145 12.76 -13.01 -3.07
C ALA A 145 11.58 -12.02 -3.08
N TYR A 146 11.83 -10.75 -3.37
CA TYR A 146 10.78 -9.72 -3.44
C TYR A 146 9.82 -9.94 -4.61
N THR A 147 10.33 -10.33 -5.79
CA THR A 147 9.53 -10.52 -7.01
C THR A 147 8.61 -11.74 -6.93
N PHE A 148 9.05 -12.79 -6.24
CA PHE A 148 8.26 -14.00 -6.04
C PHE A 148 7.52 -14.02 -4.68
N SER A 149 7.60 -12.94 -3.91
CA SER A 149 6.79 -12.81 -2.70
C SER A 149 5.33 -12.58 -3.08
N PRO A 150 4.37 -13.25 -2.42
CA PRO A 150 2.96 -12.95 -2.62
C PRO A 150 2.69 -11.47 -2.28
N PRO A 151 1.79 -10.79 -3.03
CA PRO A 151 1.40 -9.41 -2.76
C PRO A 151 0.61 -9.24 -1.47
#